data_AF-A0A355ER01-F1
#
_entry.id   AF-A0A355ER01-F1
#
_cell.length_a   1.000
_cell.length_b   1.000
_cell.length_c   1.000
_cell.angle_alpha   90.00
_cell.angle_beta   90.00
_cell.angle_gamma   90.00
#
_symmetry.space_group_name_H-M   'P 1'
#
loop_
_entity.id
_entity.type
_entity.pdbx_description
1 polymer ?
#
loop_
_entity_poly.entity_id
_entity_poly.type
_entity_poly.pdbx_seq_one_letter_code
_entity_poly.pdbx_strand_id
1 'polypeptide(L)'
;MDRDVLETKEIREELGRSGMYFRVNGDTAPRIASENNLMGYPTTILLDETGKKLIQIPGFIGKKDFKTVLAYLTGKHYKKMPLIDFLKKEGAGRGG
;
A
#
# COMPACT_ATOMS: atom_id res chain seq x y z
N MET A 1 6.43 -1.19 -6.19
CA MET A 1 5.25 -1.77 -6.79
C MET A 1 5.52 -1.77 -8.26
N ASP A 2 5.54 -2.96 -8.86
CA ASP A 2 5.75 -3.05 -10.29
C ASP A 2 4.61 -2.32 -11.01
N ARG A 3 4.95 -1.68 -12.12
CA ARG A 3 4.01 -0.98 -12.98
C ARG A 3 2.87 -1.92 -13.37
N ASP A 4 3.18 -3.20 -13.55
CA ASP A 4 2.23 -4.25 -13.90
C ASP A 4 1.08 -4.41 -12.90
N VAL A 5 1.33 -4.33 -11.59
CA VAL A 5 0.26 -4.56 -10.59
C VAL A 5 -0.78 -3.42 -10.64
N LEU A 6 -0.31 -2.17 -10.68
CA LEU A 6 -1.15 -0.97 -10.68
C LEU A 6 -1.84 -0.70 -12.03
N GLU A 7 -1.28 -1.23 -13.12
CA GLU A 7 -1.83 -1.02 -14.46
C GLU A 7 -2.87 -2.05 -14.85
N THR A 8 -3.04 -3.13 -14.07
CA THR A 8 -4.17 -4.04 -14.27
C THR A 8 -5.50 -3.31 -14.08
N LYS A 9 -6.41 -3.47 -15.05
CA LYS A 9 -7.76 -2.89 -15.04
C LYS A 9 -8.49 -3.12 -13.72
N GLU A 10 -8.39 -4.35 -13.20
CA GLU A 10 -8.99 -4.76 -11.93
C GLU A 10 -8.51 -3.91 -10.75
N ILE A 11 -7.19 -3.70 -10.60
CA ILE A 11 -6.64 -2.88 -9.52
C ILE A 11 -7.00 -1.41 -9.70
N ARG A 12 -7.04 -0.91 -10.94
CA ARG A 12 -7.47 0.48 -11.21
C ARG A 12 -8.94 0.72 -10.84
N GLU A 13 -9.81 -0.23 -11.16
CA GLU A 13 -11.23 -0.16 -10.78
C GLU A 13 -11.40 -0.24 -9.26
N GLU A 14 -10.63 -1.10 -8.60
CA GLU A 14 -10.64 -1.22 -7.15
C GLU A 14 -10.14 0.06 -6.47
N LEU A 15 -9.04 0.65 -6.95
CA LEU A 15 -8.54 1.94 -6.50
C LEU A 15 -9.57 3.06 -6.69
N GLY A 16 -10.21 3.12 -7.85
CA GLY A 16 -11.25 4.12 -8.14
C GLY A 16 -12.46 4.05 -7.20
N ARG A 17 -12.75 2.89 -6.61
CA ARG A 17 -13.83 2.70 -5.64
C ARG A 17 -13.40 2.89 -4.18
N SER A 18 -12.11 2.68 -3.89
CA SER A 18 -11.58 2.55 -2.53
C SER A 18 -10.91 3.81 -1.99
N GLY A 19 -10.49 4.74 -2.85
CA GLY A 19 -9.91 6.01 -2.41
C GLY A 19 -9.02 6.68 -3.44
N MET A 20 -8.20 7.63 -2.98
CA MET A 20 -7.20 8.29 -3.82
C MET A 20 -5.88 7.52 -3.76
N TYR A 21 -5.24 7.37 -4.92
CA TYR A 21 -3.93 6.75 -5.05
C TYR A 21 -2.98 7.71 -5.77
N PHE A 22 -1.76 7.86 -5.22
CA PHE A 22 -0.74 8.74 -5.78
C PHE A 22 0.54 7.95 -6.07
N ARG A 23 1.10 8.17 -7.26
CA ARG A 23 2.47 7.75 -7.60
C ARG A 23 3.38 8.95 -7.45
N VAL A 24 4.41 8.78 -6.63
CA VAL A 24 5.46 9.78 -6.45
C VAL A 24 6.75 9.19 -6.97
N ASN A 25 7.43 9.92 -7.86
CA ASN A 25 8.79 9.60 -8.23
C ASN A 25 9.73 10.10 -7.12
N GLY A 26 10.43 9.17 -6.47
CA GLY A 26 11.34 9.47 -5.37
C GLY A 26 12.49 10.40 -5.76
N ASP A 27 12.98 10.27 -7.00
CA ASP A 27 14.11 11.05 -7.50
C ASP A 27 13.75 12.53 -7.70
N THR A 28 12.50 12.78 -8.11
CA THR A 28 12.01 14.16 -8.36
C THR A 28 11.33 14.78 -7.13
N ALA A 29 11.12 14.01 -6.06
CA ALA A 29 10.46 14.45 -4.83
C ALA A 29 11.27 14.06 -3.58
N PRO A 30 12.53 14.53 -3.45
CA PRO A 30 13.43 14.12 -2.36
C PRO A 30 12.88 14.48 -0.97
N ARG A 31 12.05 15.52 -0.87
CA ARG A 31 11.38 15.92 0.36
C ARG A 31 10.43 14.84 0.88
N ILE A 32 9.64 14.23 0.00
CA ILE A 32 8.73 13.14 0.39
C ILE A 32 9.52 11.94 0.90
N ALA A 33 10.65 11.64 0.28
CA ALA A 33 11.53 10.56 0.70
C ALA A 33 12.13 10.80 2.09
N SER A 34 12.64 12.01 2.31
CA SER A 34 13.25 12.42 3.58
C SER A 34 12.23 12.49 4.72
N GLU A 35 11.09 13.16 4.52
CA GLU A 35 10.04 13.31 5.54
C GLU A 35 9.44 11.96 5.98
N ASN A 36 9.45 10.97 5.09
CA ASN A 36 8.97 9.62 5.40
C ASN A 36 10.07 8.63 5.80
N ASN A 37 11.33 9.06 5.89
CA ASN A 37 12.48 8.21 6.16
C ASN A 37 12.48 6.95 5.28
N LEU A 38 12.32 7.15 3.96
CA LEU A 38 12.33 6.04 3.01
C LEU A 38 13.72 5.42 2.94
N MET A 39 13.82 4.13 3.27
CA MET A 39 15.08 3.36 3.22
C MET A 39 15.36 2.76 1.84
N GLY A 40 14.39 2.81 0.92
CA GLY A 40 14.55 2.27 -0.42
C GLY A 40 13.26 2.29 -1.22
N TYR A 41 13.41 2.02 -2.52
CA TYR A 41 12.31 1.91 -3.46
C TYR A 41 12.19 0.47 -3.97
N PRO A 42 10.97 0.04 -4.31
CA PRO A 42 9.71 0.76 -4.10
C PRO A 42 9.26 0.75 -2.63
N THR A 43 8.49 1.76 -2.22
CA THR A 43 7.80 1.80 -0.92
C THR A 43 6.34 2.20 -1.11
N THR A 44 5.43 1.51 -0.41
CA THR A 44 4.00 1.86 -0.34
C THR A 44 3.70 2.46 1.02
N ILE A 45 3.06 3.62 1.06
CA ILE A 45 2.58 4.25 2.30
C ILE A 45 1.06 4.25 2.29
N LEU A 46 0.46 3.74 3.36
CA LEU A 46 -0.98 3.79 3.59
C LEU A 46 -1.30 4.95 4.54
N LEU A 47 -2.25 5.78 4.14
CA LEU A 47 -2.74 6.92 4.90
C LEU A 47 -4.21 6.69 5.26
N ASP A 48 -4.65 7.23 6.40
CA ASP A 48 -6.07 7.30 6.72
C ASP A 48 -6.77 8.49 6.03
N GLU A 49 -8.07 8.65 6.28
CA GLU A 49 -8.88 9.75 5.74
C GLU A 49 -8.39 11.16 6.15
N THR A 50 -7.55 11.28 7.17
CA THR A 50 -6.97 12.55 7.64
C THR A 50 -5.59 12.83 7.04
N GLY A 51 -5.05 11.90 6.25
CA GLY A 51 -3.69 11.95 5.71
C GLY A 51 -2.63 11.47 6.70
N LYS A 52 -3.02 10.92 7.86
CA LYS A 52 -2.07 10.39 8.84
C LYS A 52 -1.51 9.06 8.33
N LYS A 53 -0.18 8.91 8.43
CA LYS A 53 0.52 7.66 8.09
C LYS A 53 0.07 6.52 9.01
N LEU A 54 -0.54 5.51 8.41
CA LEU A 54 -0.91 4.27 9.08
C LEU A 54 0.25 3.27 9.01
N ILE A 55 0.73 3.00 7.80
CA ILE A 55 1.71 1.93 7.54
C ILE A 55 2.65 2.35 6.42
N GLN A 56 3.92 1.96 6.53
CA GLN A 56 4.93 2.06 5.49
C GLN A 56 5.44 0.65 5.17
N ILE A 57 5.26 0.21 3.93
CA ILE A 57 5.61 -1.13 3.47
C ILE A 57 6.80 -0.99 2.51
N PRO A 58 8.03 -1.30 2.97
CA PRO A 58 9.20 -1.30 2.10
C PRO A 58 9.19 -2.53 1.20
N GLY A 59 9.64 -2.33 -0.04
CA GLY A 59 9.81 -3.37 -1.04
C GLY A 59 8.57 -3.63 -1.88
N PHE A 60 8.67 -4.68 -2.69
CA PHE A 60 7.61 -5.08 -3.62
C PHE A 60 6.44 -5.77 -2.89
N ILE A 61 5.22 -5.51 -3.37
CA ILE A 61 3.98 -6.15 -2.95
C ILE A 61 3.35 -6.75 -4.20
N GLY A 62 3.15 -8.07 -4.21
CA GLY A 62 2.50 -8.77 -5.33
C GLY A 62 1.02 -8.45 -5.43
N LYS A 63 0.40 -8.76 -6.58
CA LYS A 63 -1.02 -8.44 -6.85
C LYS A 63 -1.97 -8.99 -5.78
N LYS A 64 -1.79 -10.25 -5.37
CA LYS A 64 -2.63 -10.90 -4.34
C LYS A 64 -2.55 -10.15 -3.01
N ASP A 65 -1.33 -9.95 -2.50
CA ASP A 65 -1.10 -9.23 -1.24
C ASP A 65 -1.59 -7.78 -1.32
N PHE A 66 -1.44 -7.13 -2.48
CA PHE A 66 -1.89 -5.76 -2.67
C PHE A 66 -3.41 -5.63 -2.54
N LYS A 67 -4.19 -6.57 -3.10
CA LYS A 67 -5.65 -6.60 -2.90
C LYS A 67 -6.00 -6.74 -1.42
N THR A 68 -5.30 -7.61 -0.69
CA THR A 68 -5.51 -7.76 0.75
C THR A 68 -5.15 -6.48 1.51
N VAL A 69 -4.10 -5.78 1.10
CA VAL A 69 -3.74 -4.45 1.64
C VAL A 69 -4.84 -3.41 1.37
N LEU A 70 -5.44 -3.40 0.18
CA LEU A 70 -6.58 -2.53 -0.13
C LEU A 70 -7.82 -2.87 0.71
N ALA A 71 -8.12 -4.16 0.88
CA ALA A 71 -9.21 -4.61 1.74
C ALA A 71 -8.98 -4.18 3.20
N TYR A 72 -7.75 -4.30 3.70
CA TYR A 72 -7.36 -3.85 5.04
C TYR A 72 -7.64 -2.35 5.25
N LEU A 73 -7.31 -1.52 4.26
CA LEU A 73 -7.52 -0.08 4.33
C LEU A 73 -8.99 0.31 4.23
N THR A 74 -9.69 -0.19 3.21
CA THR A 74 -11.10 0.14 2.93
C THR A 74 -12.05 -0.37 4.01
N GLY A 75 -11.82 -1.57 4.54
CA GLY A 75 -12.57 -2.12 5.66
C GLY A 75 -12.21 -1.51 7.02
N LYS A 76 -11.28 -0.53 7.05
CA LYS A 76 -10.76 0.11 8.26
C LYS A 76 -10.24 -0.90 9.30
N HIS A 77 -9.68 -2.02 8.84
CA HIS A 77 -9.17 -3.08 9.71
C HIS A 77 -8.00 -2.63 10.57
N TYR A 78 -7.29 -1.57 10.13
CA TYR A 78 -6.24 -0.89 10.91
C TYR A 78 -6.70 -0.35 12.27
N LYS A 79 -8.01 -0.18 12.49
CA LYS A 79 -8.56 0.20 13.80
C LYS A 79 -8.69 -0.97 14.77
N LYS A 80 -8.53 -2.22 14.30
CA LYS A 80 -8.79 -3.44 15.05
C LYS A 80 -7.57 -4.35 15.16
N MET A 81 -6.74 -4.44 14.12
CA MET A 81 -5.58 -5.32 14.10
C MET A 81 -4.44 -4.78 13.22
N PRO A 82 -3.19 -5.19 13.47
CA PRO A 82 -2.07 -4.91 12.58
C PRO A 82 -2.21 -5.57 11.20
N LEU A 83 -1.59 -4.96 10.18
CA LEU A 83 -1.63 -5.48 8.81
C LEU A 83 -1.05 -6.89 8.69
N ILE A 84 0.01 -7.22 9.43
CA ILE A 84 0.64 -8.55 9.33
C ILE A 84 -0.30 -9.67 9.78
N ASP A 85 -1.11 -9.40 10.80
CA ASP A 85 -2.08 -10.37 11.32
C ASP A 85 -3.26 -10.49 10.36
N PHE A 86 -3.69 -9.37 9.77
CA PHE A 86 -4.71 -9.37 8.73
C PHE A 86 -4.26 -10.14 7.48
N LEU A 87 -3.03 -9.91 7.00
CA LEU A 87 -2.48 -10.64 5.87
C LEU A 87 -2.49 -12.15 6.14
N LYS A 88 -1.93 -12.59 7.27
CA LYS A 88 -1.92 -14.01 7.67
C LYS A 88 -3.32 -14.62 7.70
N LYS A 89 -4.28 -13.89 8.26
CA LYS A 89 -5.68 -14.34 8.34
C LYS A 89 -6.29 -14.56 6.96
N GLU A 90 -6.03 -13.67 6.01
CA GLU A 90 -6.55 -13.73 4.65
C GLU A 90 -5.71 -14.64 3.71
N GLY A 91 -4.79 -15.44 4.26
CA GLY A 91 -3.90 -16.30 3.49
C GLY A 91 -2.98 -15.53 2.55
N ALA A 92 -2.69 -14.27 2.90
CA ALA A 92 -1.76 -13.36 2.26
C ALA A 92 -0.55 -13.14 3.18
N GLY A 93 0.53 -12.60 2.64
CA GLY A 93 1.75 -12.37 3.41
C GLY A 93 2.93 -13.01 2.72
N ARG A 94 3.90 -12.16 2.36
CA ARG A 94 5.19 -12.44 1.71
C ARG A 94 5.37 -13.93 1.43
N GLY A 95 4.76 -14.38 0.34
CA GLY A 95 5.03 -15.70 -0.22
C GLY A 95 6.49 -15.74 -0.66
N GLY A 96 7.20 -16.74 -0.16
CA GLY A 96 8.15 -17.47 -1.00
C GLY A 96 7.39 -18.39 -1.94
#